data_AF-M0DNF0-F1
#
_entry.id   AF-M0DNF0-F1
#
_cell.length_a   1.000
_cell.length_b   1.000
_cell.length_c   1.000
_cell.angle_alpha   90.00
_cell.angle_beta   90.00
_cell.angle_gamma   90.00
#
_symmetry.space_group_name_H-M   'P 1'
#
loop_
_entity.id
_entity.type
_entity.pdbx_description
1 polymer ?
#
loop_
_entity_poly.entity_id
_entity_poly.type
_entity_poly.pdbx_seq_one_letter_code
_entity_poly.pdbx_strand_id
1 'polypeptide(L)'
;MTRVDIGAALLVALGGALLLIAIASLPTGSRLRRLYGVDDRDDAGARSNAVVLGGTGAFLLAVAAAIAFEVPDRTIAVAVLGATAAGAVALGGLVRYRDRREILTTPNADRERARRLGGAVMWVGALLSVPLAAVLLEAGELAIAAAALSVAAVSTVLVAAAYR
;
A
#
# COMPACT_ATOMS: atom_id res chain seq x y z
N MET A 1 -25.01 19.00 -14.94
CA MET A 1 -25.09 18.02 -13.84
C MET A 1 -23.72 17.38 -13.70
N THR A 2 -22.98 17.72 -12.65
CA THR A 2 -21.66 17.18 -12.35
C THR A 2 -21.82 15.70 -12.05
N ARG A 3 -21.44 14.84 -13.01
CA ARG A 3 -21.30 13.41 -12.76
C ARG A 3 -20.22 13.29 -11.70
N VAL A 4 -20.60 13.01 -10.46
CA VAL A 4 -19.63 12.73 -9.39
C VAL A 4 -18.71 11.65 -9.93
N ASP A 5 -17.42 11.97 -10.04
CA ASP A 5 -16.42 10.97 -10.37
C ASP A 5 -16.35 10.00 -9.20
N ILE A 6 -17.00 8.85 -9.38
CA ILE A 6 -17.09 7.79 -8.37
C ILE A 6 -15.68 7.33 -7.98
N GLY A 7 -14.72 7.34 -8.92
CA GLY A 7 -13.33 6.99 -8.65
C GLY A 7 -12.68 7.97 -7.67
N ALA A 8 -12.75 9.27 -7.97
CA ALA A 8 -12.23 10.30 -7.08
C ALA A 8 -12.94 10.28 -5.71
N ALA A 9 -14.26 10.10 -5.67
CA ALA A 9 -15.02 10.01 -4.42
C ALA A 9 -14.61 8.80 -3.58
N LEU A 10 -14.36 7.65 -4.20
CA LEU A 10 -13.87 6.45 -3.51
C LEU A 10 -12.46 6.65 -2.96
N LEU A 11 -11.56 7.29 -3.72
CA LEU A 11 -10.22 7.63 -3.24
C LEU A 11 -10.27 8.56 -2.03
N VAL A 12 -11.13 9.59 -2.06
CA VAL A 12 -11.35 10.48 -0.92
C VAL A 12 -11.89 9.73 0.30
N ALA A 13 -12.93 8.91 0.10
CA ALA A 13 -13.55 8.15 1.18
C ALA A 13 -12.57 7.16 1.82
N LEU A 14 -11.85 6.38 1.01
CA LEU A 14 -10.85 5.42 1.49
C LEU A 14 -9.65 6.13 2.13
N GLY A 15 -9.12 7.17 1.49
CA GLY A 15 -8.00 7.94 2.00
C GLY A 15 -8.32 8.60 3.35
N GLY A 16 -9.48 9.23 3.44
CA GLY A 16 -10.00 9.81 4.67
C GLY A 16 -10.23 8.77 5.76
N ALA A 17 -10.85 7.63 5.44
CA ALA A 17 -11.07 6.55 6.41
C ALA A 17 -9.75 6.00 6.97
N LEU A 18 -8.74 5.77 6.12
CA LEU A 18 -7.42 5.30 6.55
C LEU A 18 -6.72 6.31 7.47
N LEU A 19 -6.79 7.59 7.15
CA LEU A 19 -6.24 8.67 8.00
C LEU A 19 -6.96 8.76 9.34
N LEU A 20 -8.29 8.66 9.35
CA LEU A 20 -9.08 8.67 10.58
C LEU A 20 -8.73 7.48 11.47
N ILE A 21 -8.60 6.28 10.90
CA ILE A 21 -8.19 5.07 11.62
C ILE A 21 -6.76 5.23 12.15
N ALA A 22 -5.83 5.77 11.35
CA ALA A 22 -4.47 6.04 11.77
C ALA A 22 -4.43 6.99 12.97
N ILE A 23 -5.15 8.11 12.93
CA ILE A 23 -5.19 9.08 14.04
C ILE A 23 -5.87 8.48 15.27
N ALA A 24 -7.00 7.81 15.10
CA ALA A 24 -7.79 7.25 16.19
C ALA A 24 -7.13 6.04 16.88
N SER A 25 -6.11 5.43 16.24
CA SER A 25 -5.33 4.35 16.83
C SER A 25 -4.11 4.80 17.65
N LEU A 26 -3.66 6.04 17.48
CA LEU A 26 -2.51 6.59 18.20
C LEU A 26 -2.67 6.64 19.73
N PRO A 27 -3.85 6.99 20.30
CA PRO A 27 -4.03 7.02 21.75
C PRO A 27 -3.70 5.67 22.39
N THR A 28 -2.90 5.70 23.47
CA THR A 28 -2.54 4.50 24.25
C THR A 28 -3.80 3.81 24.76
N GLY A 29 -3.90 2.49 24.57
CA GLY A 29 -5.08 1.72 24.96
C GLY A 29 -6.28 1.83 24.02
N SER A 30 -6.13 2.42 22.82
CA SER A 30 -7.23 2.52 21.85
C SER A 30 -7.71 1.14 21.41
N ARG A 31 -9.01 0.86 21.60
CA ARG A 31 -9.65 -0.40 21.19
C ARG A 31 -9.61 -0.62 19.67
N LEU A 32 -9.38 0.43 18.89
CA LEU A 32 -9.21 0.32 17.45
C LEU A 32 -7.98 -0.49 17.08
N ARG A 33 -6.96 -0.56 17.95
CA ARG A 33 -5.76 -1.39 17.74
C ARG A 33 -6.11 -2.87 17.53
N ARG A 34 -7.12 -3.37 18.26
CA ARG A 34 -7.61 -4.76 18.12
C ARG A 34 -8.22 -5.07 16.76
N LEU A 35 -8.85 -4.08 16.11
CA LEU A 35 -9.55 -4.29 14.84
C LEU A 35 -8.61 -4.73 13.72
N TYR A 36 -7.32 -4.38 13.80
CA TYR A 36 -6.30 -4.78 12.84
C TYR A 36 -5.16 -5.59 13.51
N GLY A 37 -5.44 -6.22 14.65
CA GLY A 37 -4.57 -7.24 15.25
C GLY A 37 -3.39 -6.74 16.08
N VAL A 38 -3.37 -5.45 16.47
CA VAL A 38 -2.35 -4.89 17.37
C VAL A 38 -2.86 -4.90 18.81
N ASP A 39 -2.02 -5.32 19.75
CA ASP A 39 -2.33 -5.26 21.18
C ASP A 39 -2.54 -3.79 21.60
N ASP A 40 -3.57 -3.51 22.39
CA ASP A 40 -3.86 -2.18 22.91
C ASP A 40 -2.67 -1.56 23.66
N ARG A 41 -1.75 -2.38 24.16
CA ARG A 41 -0.53 -1.97 24.88
C ARG A 41 0.72 -1.87 24.00
N ASP A 42 0.66 -2.29 22.74
CA ASP A 42 1.79 -2.19 21.81
C ASP A 42 1.81 -0.83 21.10
N ASP A 43 2.34 0.19 21.80
CA ASP A 43 2.46 1.54 21.28
C ASP A 43 3.45 1.67 20.10
N ALA A 44 4.39 0.73 19.94
CA ALA A 44 5.34 0.73 18.83
C ALA A 44 4.67 0.20 17.56
N GLY A 45 3.97 -0.94 17.66
CA GLY A 45 3.14 -1.49 16.60
C GLY A 45 2.01 -0.56 16.19
N ALA A 46 1.34 0.09 17.15
CA ALA A 46 0.30 1.06 16.86
C ALA A 46 0.83 2.26 16.06
N ARG A 47 1.99 2.81 16.45
CA ARG A 47 2.61 3.94 15.74
C ARG A 47 3.07 3.56 14.33
N SER A 48 3.73 2.42 14.17
CA SER A 48 4.18 1.97 12.85
C SER A 48 3.01 1.70 11.91
N ASN A 49 1.94 1.05 12.38
CA ASN A 49 0.73 0.85 11.59
C ASN A 49 0.01 2.16 11.28
N ALA A 50 -0.06 3.10 12.24
CA ALA A 50 -0.63 4.43 11.99
C ALA A 50 0.17 5.20 10.93
N VAL A 51 1.50 5.07 10.88
CA VAL A 51 2.33 5.66 9.83
C VAL A 51 2.03 5.03 8.47
N VAL A 52 1.90 3.69 8.39
CA VAL A 52 1.56 3.01 7.12
C VAL A 52 0.16 3.40 6.66
N LEU A 53 -0.86 3.29 7.51
CA LEU A 53 -2.25 3.64 7.21
C LEU A 53 -2.39 5.13 6.86
N GLY A 54 -1.76 6.00 7.64
CA GLY A 54 -1.77 7.44 7.40
C GLY A 54 -1.05 7.81 6.11
N GLY A 55 0.10 7.18 5.83
CA GLY A 55 0.84 7.36 4.58
C GLY A 55 0.05 6.89 3.36
N THR A 56 -0.56 5.71 3.42
CA THR A 56 -1.46 5.21 2.36
C THR A 56 -2.68 6.11 2.20
N GLY A 57 -3.31 6.55 3.29
CA GLY A 57 -4.46 7.44 3.25
C GLY A 57 -4.13 8.79 2.61
N ALA A 58 -3.02 9.42 3.02
CA ALA A 58 -2.53 10.66 2.42
C ALA A 58 -2.19 10.49 0.93
N PHE A 59 -1.60 9.36 0.54
CA PHE A 59 -1.31 9.04 -0.84
C PHE A 59 -2.60 8.94 -1.69
N LEU A 60 -3.64 8.25 -1.20
CA LEU A 60 -4.93 8.17 -1.90
C LEU A 60 -5.58 9.55 -2.06
N LEU A 61 -5.52 10.40 -1.03
CA LEU A 61 -5.99 11.78 -1.13
C LEU A 61 -5.19 12.61 -2.13
N ALA A 62 -3.88 12.41 -2.21
CA ALA A 62 -3.03 13.08 -3.20
C ALA A 62 -3.40 12.66 -4.64
N VAL A 63 -3.70 11.38 -4.86
CA VAL A 63 -4.20 10.88 -6.17
C VAL A 63 -5.57 11.51 -6.49
N ALA A 64 -6.49 11.54 -5.51
CA ALA A 64 -7.79 12.18 -5.70
C ALA A 64 -7.66 13.68 -6.03
N ALA A 65 -6.74 14.38 -5.37
CA ALA A 65 -6.44 15.78 -5.66
C ALA A 65 -5.86 15.94 -7.07
N ALA A 66 -4.92 15.07 -7.49
CA ALA A 66 -4.35 15.10 -8.83
C ALA A 66 -5.44 14.95 -9.92
N ILE A 67 -6.41 14.05 -9.70
CA ILE A 67 -7.58 13.90 -10.58
C ILE A 67 -8.42 15.19 -10.59
N ALA A 68 -8.70 15.76 -9.41
CA ALA A 68 -9.47 17.01 -9.31
C ALA A 68 -8.78 18.23 -9.96
N PHE A 69 -7.45 18.22 -10.03
CA PHE A 69 -6.63 19.22 -10.72
C PHE A 69 -6.34 18.87 -12.19
N GLU A 70 -7.03 17.86 -12.75
CA GLU A 70 -6.91 17.47 -14.15
C GLU A 70 -5.47 17.13 -14.57
N VAL A 71 -4.68 16.57 -13.64
CA VAL A 71 -3.34 16.06 -13.96
C VAL A 71 -3.49 14.93 -14.98
N PRO A 72 -2.66 14.89 -16.05
CA PRO A 72 -2.78 13.85 -17.07
C PRO A 72 -2.73 12.44 -16.49
N ASP A 73 -3.67 11.57 -16.89
CA ASP A 73 -3.82 10.20 -16.37
C ASP A 73 -2.51 9.40 -16.41
N ARG A 74 -1.73 9.59 -17.46
CA ARG A 74 -0.43 8.94 -17.62
C ARG A 74 0.59 9.39 -16.56
N THR A 75 0.60 10.67 -16.22
CA THR A 75 1.43 11.21 -15.14
C THR A 75 1.01 10.64 -13.79
N ILE A 76 -0.30 10.56 -13.54
CA ILE A 76 -0.85 9.93 -12.34
C ILE A 76 -0.43 8.45 -12.30
N ALA A 77 -0.57 7.70 -13.38
CA ALA A 77 -0.22 6.29 -13.46
C ALA A 77 1.27 6.04 -13.18
N VAL A 78 2.16 6.83 -13.81
CA VAL A 78 3.62 6.75 -13.57
C VAL A 78 3.94 7.04 -12.11
N ALA A 79 3.39 8.13 -11.56
CA ALA A 79 3.63 8.52 -10.17
C ALA A 79 3.12 7.46 -9.20
N VAL A 80 1.92 6.92 -9.43
CA VAL A 80 1.30 5.92 -8.56
C VAL A 80 2.06 4.61 -8.58
N LEU A 81 2.36 4.07 -9.76
CA LEU A 81 3.10 2.83 -9.91
C LEU A 81 4.53 2.98 -9.36
N GLY A 82 5.21 4.09 -9.65
CA GLY A 82 6.56 4.37 -9.17
C GLY A 82 6.62 4.50 -7.65
N ALA A 83 5.72 5.30 -7.05
CA ALA A 83 5.66 5.48 -5.60
C ALA A 83 5.32 4.17 -4.88
N THR A 84 4.38 3.38 -5.43
CA THR A 84 3.99 2.09 -4.86
C THR A 84 5.13 1.08 -4.97
N ALA A 85 5.83 1.02 -6.10
CA ALA A 85 6.99 0.16 -6.29
C ALA A 85 8.11 0.49 -5.28
N ALA A 86 8.48 1.77 -5.19
CA ALA A 86 9.52 2.24 -4.27
C ALA A 86 9.12 2.00 -2.80
N GLY A 87 7.88 2.32 -2.44
CA GLY A 87 7.33 2.12 -1.11
C GLY A 87 7.33 0.65 -0.70
N ALA A 88 6.91 -0.25 -1.58
CA ALA A 88 6.92 -1.70 -1.34
C ALA A 88 8.35 -2.22 -1.14
N VAL A 89 9.31 -1.81 -1.97
CA VAL A 89 10.72 -2.19 -1.79
C VAL A 89 11.27 -1.68 -0.46
N ALA A 90 11.00 -0.41 -0.12
CA ALA A 90 11.49 0.20 1.11
C ALA A 90 10.90 -0.48 2.36
N LEU A 91 9.56 -0.61 2.44
CA LEU A 91 8.87 -1.24 3.57
C LEU A 91 9.24 -2.73 3.69
N GLY A 92 9.25 -3.46 2.57
CA GLY A 92 9.68 -4.86 2.56
C GLY A 92 11.13 -5.03 3.00
N GLY A 93 12.02 -4.12 2.60
CA GLY A 93 13.42 -4.09 3.02
C GLY A 93 13.59 -3.80 4.52
N LEU A 94 12.80 -2.88 5.08
CA LEU A 94 12.78 -2.63 6.53
C LEU A 94 12.37 -3.88 7.31
N VAL A 95 11.35 -4.59 6.86
CA VAL A 95 10.91 -5.85 7.49
C VAL A 95 11.98 -6.93 7.34
N ARG A 96 12.51 -7.14 6.12
CA ARG A 96 13.44 -8.22 5.81
C ARG A 96 14.83 -8.05 6.43
N TYR A 97 15.39 -6.84 6.35
CA TYR A 97 16.79 -6.59 6.70
C TYR A 97 16.97 -5.82 8.01
N ARG A 98 15.95 -5.08 8.47
CA ARG A 98 16.01 -4.28 9.70
C ARG A 98 15.11 -4.81 10.82
N ASP A 99 14.52 -5.99 10.65
CA ASP A 99 13.65 -6.67 11.62
C ASP A 99 12.46 -5.82 12.10
N ARG A 100 11.99 -4.88 11.26
CA ARG A 100 10.88 -3.95 11.57
C ARG A 100 9.51 -4.62 11.41
N ARG A 101 9.29 -5.72 12.14
CA ARG A 101 8.09 -6.56 11.99
C ARG A 101 6.80 -5.87 12.42
N GLU A 102 6.92 -4.85 13.26
CA GLU A 102 5.80 -4.04 13.71
C GLU A 102 5.12 -3.24 12.58
N ILE A 103 5.73 -3.21 11.39
CA ILE A 103 5.15 -2.68 10.14
C ILE A 103 4.13 -3.66 9.54
N LEU A 104 4.27 -4.96 9.79
CA LEU A 104 3.36 -5.96 9.26
C LEU A 104 2.03 -5.92 10.00
N THR A 105 0.93 -5.97 9.26
CA THR A 105 -0.41 -6.24 9.79
C THR A 105 -0.61 -7.72 10.15
N THR A 106 0.40 -8.56 9.93
CA THR A 106 0.41 -9.97 10.31
C THR A 106 0.61 -10.10 11.83
N PRO A 107 -0.37 -10.60 12.59
CA PRO A 107 -0.23 -10.75 14.03
C PRO A 107 0.85 -11.80 14.37
N ASN A 108 1.70 -11.48 15.35
CA ASN A 108 2.71 -12.38 15.92
C ASN A 108 3.64 -13.04 14.89
N ALA A 109 4.06 -12.31 13.85
CA ALA A 109 5.00 -12.83 12.87
C ALA A 109 6.38 -13.13 13.51
N ASP A 110 6.81 -14.38 13.43
CA ASP A 110 8.17 -14.76 13.82
C ASP A 110 9.24 -14.13 12.89
N ARG A 111 10.52 -14.25 13.26
CA ARG A 111 11.67 -13.67 12.53
C ARG A 111 11.67 -14.12 11.07
N GLU A 112 11.40 -15.39 10.86
CA GLU A 112 11.58 -16.05 9.57
C GLU A 112 10.42 -15.70 8.62
N ARG A 113 9.18 -15.82 9.10
CA ARG A 113 7.98 -15.40 8.38
C ARG A 113 8.03 -13.92 8.04
N ALA A 114 8.46 -13.06 8.95
CA ALA A 114 8.61 -11.65 8.64
C ALA A 114 9.65 -11.40 7.54
N ARG A 115 10.79 -12.10 7.57
CA ARG A 115 11.80 -12.01 6.49
C ARG A 115 11.27 -12.48 5.14
N ARG A 116 10.48 -13.56 5.12
CA ARG A 116 9.80 -14.07 3.92
C ARG A 116 8.79 -13.06 3.40
N LEU A 117 7.92 -12.52 4.26
CA LEU A 117 6.93 -11.50 3.90
C LEU A 117 7.59 -10.20 3.44
N GLY A 118 8.63 -9.72 4.12
CA GLY A 118 9.40 -8.55 3.69
C GLY A 118 10.03 -8.75 2.32
N GLY A 119 10.63 -9.92 2.08
CA GLY A 119 11.14 -10.28 0.75
C GLY A 119 10.05 -10.39 -0.30
N ALA A 120 8.88 -10.89 0.09
CA ALA A 120 7.73 -10.98 -0.79
C ALA A 120 7.28 -9.61 -1.26
N VAL A 121 7.09 -8.67 -0.32
CA VAL A 121 6.69 -7.29 -0.61
C VAL A 121 7.75 -6.57 -1.46
N MET A 122 9.04 -6.82 -1.23
CA MET A 122 10.08 -6.29 -2.12
C MET A 122 9.92 -6.78 -3.57
N TRP A 123 9.65 -8.08 -3.76
CA TRP A 123 9.39 -8.64 -5.08
C TRP A 123 8.12 -8.07 -5.71
N VAL A 124 7.06 -7.85 -4.95
CA VAL A 124 5.86 -7.14 -5.43
C VAL A 124 6.24 -5.75 -5.94
N GLY A 125 7.04 -5.01 -5.18
CA GLY A 125 7.54 -3.70 -5.61
C GLY A 125 8.35 -3.77 -6.91
N ALA A 126 9.20 -4.79 -7.06
CA ALA A 126 9.94 -5.01 -8.30
C ALA A 126 9.02 -5.39 -9.47
N LEU A 127 7.99 -6.22 -9.26
CA LEU A 127 7.03 -6.62 -10.29
C LEU A 127 6.20 -5.45 -10.82
N LEU A 128 5.93 -4.43 -9.99
CA LEU A 128 5.25 -3.21 -10.42
C LEU A 128 6.04 -2.41 -11.48
N SER A 129 7.34 -2.71 -11.68
CA SER A 129 8.11 -2.15 -12.80
C SER A 129 7.56 -2.57 -14.17
N VAL A 130 6.85 -3.70 -14.27
CA VAL A 130 6.28 -4.19 -15.53
C VAL A 130 5.14 -3.30 -16.04
N PRO A 131 4.04 -3.08 -15.28
CA PRO A 131 3.01 -2.14 -15.71
C PRO A 131 3.54 -0.71 -15.79
N LEU A 132 4.51 -0.32 -14.95
CA LEU A 132 5.16 1.00 -15.05
C LEU A 132 5.88 1.16 -16.39
N ALA A 133 6.67 0.17 -16.81
CA ALA A 133 7.33 0.17 -18.10
C ALA A 133 6.32 0.22 -19.26
N ALA A 134 5.21 -0.52 -19.16
CA ALA A 134 4.14 -0.45 -20.16
C ALA A 134 3.57 0.98 -20.31
N VAL A 135 3.33 1.68 -19.19
CA VAL A 135 2.88 3.09 -19.21
C VAL A 135 3.94 4.02 -19.80
N LEU A 136 5.22 3.84 -19.42
CA LEU A 136 6.32 4.66 -19.91
C LEU A 136 6.60 4.45 -21.41
N LEU A 137 6.34 3.25 -21.93
CA LEU A 137 6.51 2.90 -23.34
C LEU A 137 5.26 3.15 -24.20
N GLU A 138 4.24 3.82 -23.67
CA GLU A 138 3.02 4.16 -24.42
C GLU A 138 2.27 2.92 -24.93
N ALA A 139 2.32 1.83 -24.16
CA ALA A 139 1.55 0.64 -24.47
C ALA A 139 0.05 0.93 -24.44
N GLY A 140 -0.72 0.19 -25.23
CA GLY A 140 -2.19 0.31 -25.24
C GLY A 140 -2.81 -0.08 -23.90
N GLU A 141 -4.00 0.45 -23.62
CA GLU A 141 -4.72 0.26 -22.35
C GLU A 141 -4.89 -1.21 -21.96
N LEU A 142 -5.22 -2.07 -22.92
CA LEU A 142 -5.36 -3.52 -22.70
C LEU A 142 -4.04 -4.16 -22.24
N ALA A 143 -2.90 -3.74 -22.78
CA ALA A 143 -1.60 -4.27 -22.40
C ALA A 143 -1.22 -3.82 -20.98
N ILE A 144 -1.50 -2.55 -20.64
CA ILE A 144 -1.28 -2.02 -19.28
C ILE A 144 -2.18 -2.77 -18.28
N ALA A 145 -3.46 -2.96 -18.61
CA ALA A 145 -4.40 -3.68 -17.75
C ALA A 145 -3.99 -5.14 -17.56
N ALA A 146 -3.61 -5.84 -18.63
CA ALA A 146 -3.12 -7.21 -18.57
C ALA A 146 -1.85 -7.34 -17.71
N ALA A 147 -0.90 -6.40 -17.85
CA ALA A 147 0.30 -6.35 -17.03
C ALA A 147 -0.03 -6.13 -15.55
N ALA A 148 -0.89 -5.16 -15.23
CA ALA A 148 -1.31 -4.87 -13.86
C ALA A 148 -2.03 -6.06 -13.21
N LEU A 149 -2.95 -6.70 -13.94
CA LEU A 149 -3.66 -7.89 -13.46
C LEU A 149 -2.73 -9.08 -13.24
N SER A 150 -1.79 -9.31 -14.16
CA SER A 150 -0.79 -10.38 -14.04
C SER A 150 0.10 -10.15 -12.82
N VAL A 151 0.58 -8.92 -12.62
CA VAL A 151 1.36 -8.55 -11.44
C VAL A 151 0.55 -8.74 -10.16
N ALA A 152 -0.73 -8.36 -10.13
CA ALA A 152 -1.58 -8.57 -8.96
C ALA A 152 -1.75 -10.06 -8.62
N ALA A 153 -1.99 -10.91 -9.62
CA ALA A 153 -2.12 -12.35 -9.45
C ALA A 153 -0.82 -12.97 -8.90
N VAL A 154 0.32 -12.69 -9.54
CA VAL A 154 1.63 -13.19 -9.11
C VAL A 154 1.99 -12.69 -7.71
N SER A 155 1.74 -11.41 -7.43
CA SER A 155 1.99 -10.80 -6.12
C SER A 155 1.18 -11.48 -5.02
N THR A 156 -0.07 -11.81 -5.29
CA THR A 156 -0.96 -12.52 -4.34
C THR A 156 -0.41 -13.91 -4.02
N VAL A 157 -0.01 -14.67 -5.05
CA VAL A 157 0.59 -16.00 -4.87
C VAL A 157 1.89 -15.91 -4.08
N LEU A 158 2.72 -14.91 -4.38
CA LEU A 158 4.02 -14.71 -3.77
C LEU A 158 3.91 -14.36 -2.28
N VAL A 159 2.96 -13.48 -1.92
CA VAL A 159 2.63 -13.17 -0.52
C VAL A 159 2.03 -14.40 0.18
N ALA A 160 1.10 -15.11 -0.45
CA ALA A 160 0.50 -16.32 0.11
C ALA A 160 1.53 -17.43 0.37
N ALA A 161 2.50 -17.59 -0.53
CA ALA A 161 3.61 -18.53 -0.36
C ALA A 161 4.51 -18.13 0.82
N ALA A 162 4.74 -16.83 1.03
CA ALA A 162 5.54 -16.34 2.16
C ALA A 162 4.89 -16.57 3.54
N TYR A 163 3.59 -16.87 3.59
CA TYR A 163 2.91 -17.32 4.82
C TYR A 163 3.17 -18.79 5.16
N ARG A 164 3.63 -19.59 4.20
CA ARG A 164 3.96 -21.02 4.37
C ARG A 164 5.43 -21.21 4.75
#